data_AF-C2ELF5-F1
#
_entry.id   AF-C2ELF5-F1
#
_cell.length_a   1.000
_cell.length_b   1.000
_cell.length_c   1.000
_cell.angle_alpha   90.00
_cell.angle_beta   90.00
_cell.angle_gamma   90.00
#
_symmetry.space_group_name_H-M   'P 1'
#
loop_
_entity.id
_entity.type
_entity.pdbx_description
1 polymer ?
#
loop_
_entity_poly.entity_id
_entity_poly.type
_entity_poly.pdbx_seq_one_letter_code
_entity_poly.pdbx_strand_id
1 'polypeptide(L)'
;MNSSAKEIQMQYVSIRRVIEDANKKYKLFTGNQVEDDYLINTMQKTIIATIKKESNGIDYYKENQGKKKYKIAKNQVNYLIGVILRDYFSKKSQAFDVSILQAEDKKLIDHSFQKLGRTKQEKDAALSKIENNSQYIKDKDMAKVEKEVTESIQNSVTDDSIDPINQIDTDLFTKYKQLNINFKQEFNHDLKEVKRNIIFKNSLQHSISNFYEVEYVKDYVLRELHTINWNGQRLIVSYGYSKYDKKLHDPLNWYCE
;
A
#
# COMPACT_ATOMS: atom_id res chain seq x y z
N MET A 1 -49.05 12.16 -16.32
CA MET A 1 -47.73 11.71 -15.82
C MET A 1 -47.27 12.71 -14.77
N ASN A 2 -47.24 12.30 -13.50
CA ASN A 2 -47.09 13.16 -12.31
C ASN A 2 -45.75 13.91 -12.27
N SER A 3 -45.79 15.22 -12.02
CA SER A 3 -44.61 16.09 -11.87
C SER A 3 -43.70 15.66 -10.71
N SER A 4 -44.27 15.07 -9.65
CA SER A 4 -43.53 14.70 -8.44
C SER A 4 -42.47 13.60 -8.66
N ALA A 5 -42.72 12.63 -9.55
CA ALA A 5 -41.75 11.57 -9.85
C ALA A 5 -40.56 12.11 -10.70
N LYS A 6 -40.80 13.10 -11.55
CA LYS A 6 -39.75 13.81 -12.30
C LYS A 6 -38.93 14.73 -11.38
N GLU A 7 -39.57 15.40 -10.42
CA GLU A 7 -38.89 16.25 -9.43
C GLU A 7 -37.98 15.45 -8.50
N ILE A 8 -38.41 14.25 -8.04
CA ILE A 8 -37.55 13.35 -7.25
C ILE A 8 -36.34 12.88 -8.08
N GLN A 9 -36.50 12.57 -9.37
CA GLN A 9 -35.36 12.22 -10.23
C GLN A 9 -34.35 13.35 -10.43
N MET A 10 -34.76 14.62 -10.32
CA MET A 10 -33.85 15.77 -10.44
C MET A 10 -32.98 16.00 -9.20
N GLN A 11 -33.33 15.40 -8.05
CA GLN A 11 -32.63 15.62 -6.78
C GLN A 11 -31.53 14.59 -6.49
N TYR A 12 -31.44 13.49 -7.24
CA TYR A 12 -30.43 12.46 -7.04
C TYR A 12 -29.50 12.30 -8.25
N VAL A 13 -28.24 11.97 -8.00
CA VAL A 13 -27.21 11.72 -9.00
C VAL A 13 -26.67 10.31 -8.88
N SER A 14 -26.26 9.73 -10.01
CA SER A 14 -25.62 8.42 -10.00
C SER A 14 -24.22 8.49 -9.35
N ILE A 15 -23.73 7.36 -8.83
CA ILE A 15 -22.33 7.24 -8.41
C ILE A 15 -21.37 7.66 -9.54
N ARG A 16 -21.68 7.28 -10.79
CA ARG A 16 -20.90 7.68 -11.95
C ARG A 16 -20.81 9.20 -12.07
N ARG A 17 -21.93 9.91 -11.86
CA ARG A 17 -21.94 11.37 -11.86
C ARG A 17 -21.13 11.97 -10.71
N VAL A 18 -21.16 11.37 -9.52
CA VAL A 18 -20.30 11.80 -8.40
C VAL A 18 -18.82 11.64 -8.75
N ILE A 19 -18.45 10.54 -9.40
CA ILE A 19 -17.07 10.32 -9.88
C ILE A 19 -16.72 11.33 -10.98
N GLU A 20 -17.63 11.63 -11.91
CA GLU A 20 -17.43 12.67 -12.93
C GLU A 20 -17.25 14.07 -12.32
N ASP A 21 -18.03 14.43 -11.30
CA ASP A 21 -17.92 15.71 -10.62
C ASP A 21 -16.63 15.79 -9.79
N ALA A 22 -16.21 14.69 -9.15
CA ALA A 22 -14.91 14.56 -8.50
C ALA A 22 -13.77 14.67 -9.53
N ASN A 23 -13.89 14.01 -10.68
CA ASN A 23 -12.94 14.14 -11.78
C ASN A 23 -12.90 15.57 -12.33
N LYS A 24 -14.04 16.25 -12.46
CA LYS A 24 -14.08 17.65 -12.93
C LYS A 24 -13.33 18.57 -11.97
N LYS A 25 -13.46 18.33 -10.67
CA LYS A 25 -12.84 19.14 -9.60
C LYS A 25 -11.36 18.81 -9.39
N TYR A 26 -11.00 17.52 -9.44
CA TYR A 26 -9.68 17.02 -9.04
C TYR A 26 -8.86 16.42 -10.19
N LYS A 27 -9.38 16.40 -11.42
CA LYS A 27 -8.73 15.89 -12.65
C LYS A 27 -8.18 14.47 -12.47
N LEU A 28 -9.05 13.57 -12.04
CA LEU A 28 -8.75 12.18 -11.65
C LEU A 28 -8.53 11.24 -12.84
N PHE A 29 -9.17 11.51 -13.99
CA PHE A 29 -9.10 10.67 -15.18
C PHE A 29 -7.98 11.11 -16.11
N THR A 30 -7.31 10.14 -16.69
CA THR A 30 -6.14 10.32 -17.55
C THR A 30 -6.52 10.35 -19.03
N GLY A 31 -7.73 9.90 -19.38
CA GLY A 31 -8.15 9.68 -20.75
C GLY A 31 -7.70 8.32 -21.31
N ASN A 32 -6.89 7.56 -20.54
CA ASN A 32 -6.61 6.16 -20.82
C ASN A 32 -7.80 5.32 -20.34
N GLN A 33 -8.52 4.72 -21.28
CA GLN A 33 -9.75 3.98 -20.98
C GLN A 33 -9.55 2.83 -19.98
N VAL A 34 -8.42 2.10 -20.04
CA VAL A 34 -8.17 0.96 -19.15
C VAL A 34 -7.94 1.41 -17.71
N GLU A 35 -7.15 2.46 -17.53
CA GLU A 35 -6.83 3.04 -16.22
C GLU A 35 -8.04 3.77 -15.63
N ASP A 36 -8.74 4.54 -16.45
CA ASP A 36 -9.97 5.24 -16.06
C ASP A 36 -11.04 4.23 -15.64
N ASP A 37 -11.20 3.12 -16.36
CA ASP A 37 -12.15 2.06 -16.00
C ASP A 37 -11.76 1.40 -14.66
N TYR A 38 -10.47 1.14 -14.41
CA TYR A 38 -10.00 0.63 -13.12
C TYR A 38 -10.31 1.60 -11.97
N LEU A 39 -10.00 2.88 -12.15
CA LEU A 39 -10.24 3.92 -11.15
C LEU A 39 -11.74 4.11 -10.89
N ILE A 40 -12.55 4.16 -11.95
CA ILE A 40 -14.01 4.22 -11.86
C ILE A 40 -14.54 3.05 -11.04
N ASN A 41 -14.09 1.81 -11.33
CA ASN A 41 -14.53 0.62 -10.62
C ASN A 41 -14.14 0.66 -9.13
N THR A 42 -12.93 1.11 -8.83
CA THR A 42 -12.44 1.25 -7.45
C THR A 42 -13.21 2.31 -6.68
N MET A 43 -13.41 3.50 -7.26
CA MET A 43 -14.20 4.58 -6.66
C MET A 43 -15.66 4.16 -6.46
N GLN A 44 -16.25 3.43 -7.41
CA GLN A 44 -17.61 2.90 -7.26
C GLN A 44 -17.72 1.95 -6.06
N LYS A 45 -16.80 1.01 -5.90
CA LYS A 45 -16.78 0.08 -4.76
C LYS A 45 -16.66 0.84 -3.43
N THR A 46 -15.77 1.82 -3.36
CA THR A 46 -15.54 2.64 -2.18
C THR A 46 -16.78 3.46 -1.81
N ILE A 47 -17.40 4.15 -2.78
CA ILE A 47 -18.62 4.94 -2.56
C ILE A 47 -19.75 4.05 -2.04
N ILE A 48 -19.96 2.87 -2.64
CA ILE A 48 -21.00 1.92 -2.18
C ILE A 48 -20.72 1.43 -0.76
N ALA A 49 -19.47 1.12 -0.43
CA ALA A 49 -19.09 0.69 0.91
C ALA A 49 -19.35 1.79 1.95
N THR A 50 -19.00 3.04 1.64
CA THR A 50 -19.25 4.20 2.51
C THR A 50 -20.75 4.45 2.71
N ILE A 51 -21.56 4.39 1.65
CA ILE A 51 -23.03 4.52 1.76
C ILE A 51 -23.63 3.45 2.69
N LYS A 52 -23.15 2.21 2.59
CA LYS A 52 -23.61 1.12 3.47
C LYS A 52 -23.21 1.33 4.93
N LYS A 53 -22.02 1.88 5.17
CA LYS A 53 -21.49 2.15 6.51
C LYS A 53 -22.21 3.32 7.18
N GLU A 54 -22.53 4.36 6.42
CA GLU A 54 -23.15 5.60 6.87
C GLU A 54 -24.66 5.61 6.59
N SER A 55 -25.36 4.47 6.78
CA SER A 55 -26.73 4.25 6.28
C SER A 55 -27.77 5.29 6.72
N ASN A 56 -27.48 6.07 7.77
CA ASN A 56 -28.34 7.11 8.33
C ASN A 56 -27.85 8.54 8.01
N GLY A 57 -26.66 8.70 7.42
CA GLY A 57 -26.00 9.99 7.18
C GLY A 57 -25.91 10.40 5.71
N ILE A 58 -26.20 9.49 4.78
CA ILE A 58 -26.22 9.79 3.33
C ILE A 58 -27.61 9.42 2.80
N ASP A 59 -28.31 10.41 2.25
CA ASP A 59 -29.57 10.15 1.55
C ASP A 59 -29.30 9.52 0.18
N TYR A 60 -29.77 8.30 0.00
CA TYR A 60 -29.62 7.52 -1.22
C TYR A 60 -30.85 6.64 -1.46
N TYR A 61 -31.13 6.32 -2.72
CA TYR A 61 -32.11 5.28 -3.06
C TYR A 61 -31.53 4.25 -4.03
N LYS A 62 -32.11 3.04 -3.99
CA LYS A 62 -31.73 1.90 -4.82
C LYS A 62 -32.72 1.75 -5.97
N GLU A 63 -32.23 1.77 -7.20
CA GLU A 63 -33.06 1.55 -8.40
C GLU A 63 -32.99 0.07 -8.81
N ASN A 64 -34.12 -0.64 -8.77
CA ASN A 64 -34.23 -2.08 -9.04
C ASN A 64 -34.62 -2.38 -10.50
N GLN A 65 -33.83 -1.94 -11.47
CA GLN A 65 -33.99 -2.35 -12.88
C GLN A 65 -32.78 -3.18 -13.35
N GLY A 66 -32.73 -4.45 -12.89
CA GLY A 66 -31.80 -5.49 -13.39
C GLY A 66 -30.35 -5.42 -12.88
N LYS A 67 -29.83 -4.25 -12.50
CA LYS A 67 -28.54 -4.09 -11.78
C LYS A 67 -28.74 -3.12 -10.62
N LYS A 68 -28.25 -3.46 -9.42
CA LYS A 68 -28.34 -2.61 -8.21
C LYS A 68 -27.60 -1.28 -8.45
N LYS A 69 -28.32 -0.23 -8.85
CA LYS A 69 -27.75 1.11 -9.06
C LYS A 69 -28.12 2.02 -7.89
N TYR A 70 -27.10 2.60 -7.26
CA TYR A 70 -27.26 3.56 -6.18
C TYR A 70 -27.33 4.98 -6.76
N LYS A 71 -28.28 5.77 -6.28
CA LYS A 71 -28.42 7.20 -6.57
C LYS A 71 -28.35 7.98 -5.26
N ILE A 72 -27.58 9.06 -5.25
CA ILE A 72 -27.21 9.86 -4.06
C ILE A 72 -27.84 11.25 -4.19
N ALA A 73 -28.42 11.78 -3.11
CA ALA A 73 -28.99 13.13 -3.13
C ALA A 73 -27.91 14.18 -3.47
N LYS A 74 -28.21 15.11 -4.39
CA LYS A 74 -27.26 16.11 -4.91
C LYS A 74 -26.62 16.96 -3.81
N ASN A 75 -27.42 17.37 -2.83
CA ASN A 75 -26.97 18.16 -1.68
C ASN A 75 -26.01 17.38 -0.75
N GLN A 76 -26.00 16.05 -0.81
CA GLN A 76 -25.13 15.18 -0.01
C GLN A 76 -23.83 14.81 -0.72
N VAL A 77 -23.64 15.18 -1.99
CA VAL A 77 -22.44 14.81 -2.77
C VAL A 77 -21.16 15.37 -2.13
N ASN A 78 -21.17 16.63 -1.72
CA ASN A 78 -19.99 17.25 -1.07
C ASN A 78 -19.72 16.62 0.30
N TYR A 79 -20.77 16.30 1.06
CA TYR A 79 -20.63 15.59 2.33
C TYR A 79 -20.04 14.20 2.11
N LEU A 80 -20.57 13.44 1.14
CA LEU A 80 -20.04 12.13 0.75
C LEU A 80 -18.56 12.21 0.34
N ILE A 81 -18.17 13.17 -0.49
CA ILE A 81 -16.76 13.38 -0.87
C ILE A 81 -15.92 13.70 0.37
N GLY A 82 -16.42 14.56 1.27
CA GLY A 82 -15.77 14.87 2.54
C GLY A 82 -15.63 13.64 3.46
N VAL A 83 -16.63 12.78 3.52
CA VAL A 83 -16.59 11.50 4.26
C VAL A 83 -15.60 10.53 3.62
N ILE A 84 -15.55 10.42 2.30
CA ILE A 84 -14.59 9.56 1.59
C ILE A 84 -13.16 10.04 1.84
N LEU A 85 -12.90 11.34 1.75
CA LEU A 85 -11.60 11.93 2.04
C LEU A 85 -11.23 11.74 3.51
N ARG A 86 -12.15 12.00 4.43
CA ARG A 86 -11.95 11.75 5.86
C ARG A 86 -11.69 10.26 6.13
N ASP A 87 -12.45 9.35 5.54
CA ASP A 87 -12.23 7.91 5.66
C ASP A 87 -10.88 7.49 5.07
N TYR A 88 -10.45 8.10 3.96
CA TYR A 88 -9.14 7.88 3.36
C TYR A 88 -8.01 8.37 4.28
N PHE A 89 -8.09 9.59 4.81
CA PHE A 89 -7.09 10.15 5.74
C PHE A 89 -7.09 9.43 7.09
N SER A 90 -8.27 9.09 7.62
CA SER A 90 -8.40 8.27 8.84
C SER A 90 -7.80 6.89 8.63
N LYS A 91 -8.09 6.22 7.50
CA LYS A 91 -7.45 4.94 7.14
C LYS A 91 -5.93 5.08 7.00
N LYS A 92 -5.42 6.16 6.42
CA LYS A 92 -3.98 6.44 6.31
C LYS A 92 -3.34 6.61 7.70
N SER A 93 -4.01 7.28 8.64
CA SER A 93 -3.53 7.41 10.02
C SER A 93 -3.61 6.09 10.80
N GLN A 94 -4.68 5.33 10.64
CA GLN A 94 -4.87 4.01 11.26
C GLN A 94 -3.93 2.96 10.68
N ALA A 95 -3.50 3.11 9.43
CA ALA A 95 -2.57 2.18 8.78
C ALA A 95 -1.21 2.11 9.48
N PHE A 96 -0.82 3.15 10.24
CA PHE A 96 0.40 3.20 11.05
C PHE A 96 0.13 3.26 12.56
N ASP A 97 -1.10 2.96 12.99
CA ASP A 97 -1.34 2.71 14.40
C ASP A 97 -0.49 1.51 14.84
N VAL A 98 0.36 1.72 15.85
CA VAL A 98 1.33 0.74 16.31
C VAL A 98 0.64 -0.56 16.74
N SER A 99 -0.53 -0.47 17.37
CA SER A 99 -1.28 -1.65 17.82
C SER A 99 -1.83 -2.45 16.63
N ILE A 100 -2.25 -1.77 15.57
CA ILE A 100 -2.75 -2.40 14.33
C ILE A 100 -1.59 -3.09 13.59
N LEU A 101 -0.46 -2.40 13.43
CA LEU A 101 0.74 -2.97 12.79
C LEU A 101 1.26 -4.20 13.55
N GLN A 102 1.34 -4.13 14.88
CA GLN A 102 1.73 -5.28 15.70
C GLN A 102 0.77 -6.47 15.55
N ALA A 103 -0.53 -6.21 15.49
CA ALA A 103 -1.52 -7.27 15.29
C ALA A 103 -1.42 -7.92 13.90
N GLU A 104 -1.10 -7.14 12.86
CA GLU A 104 -0.85 -7.64 11.51
C GLU A 104 0.44 -8.45 11.43
N ASP A 105 1.54 -7.93 11.99
CA ASP A 105 2.82 -8.64 12.06
C ASP A 105 2.66 -9.98 12.78
N LYS A 106 1.97 -9.99 13.92
CA LYS A 106 1.68 -11.23 14.65
C LYS A 106 0.97 -12.24 13.76
N LYS A 107 -0.07 -11.84 13.01
CA LYS A 107 -0.78 -12.74 12.09
C LYS A 107 0.13 -13.26 10.99
N LEU A 108 1.01 -12.42 10.44
CA LEU A 108 1.94 -12.79 9.38
C LEU A 108 3.02 -13.77 9.87
N ILE A 109 3.54 -13.56 11.08
CA ILE A 109 4.47 -14.45 11.77
C ILE A 109 3.79 -15.79 12.08
N ASP A 110 2.62 -15.75 12.71
CA ASP A 110 1.83 -16.96 13.03
C ASP A 110 1.54 -17.76 11.76
N HIS A 111 1.13 -17.09 10.68
CA HIS A 111 0.89 -17.73 9.38
C HIS A 111 2.16 -18.33 8.76
N SER A 112 3.31 -17.66 8.90
CA SER A 112 4.61 -18.18 8.47
C SER A 112 4.97 -19.45 9.24
N PHE A 113 4.73 -19.47 10.55
CA PHE A 113 5.04 -20.61 11.41
C PHE A 113 4.04 -21.78 11.28
N GLN A 114 2.80 -21.51 10.88
CA GLN A 114 1.85 -22.58 10.53
C GLN A 114 2.34 -23.45 9.37
N LYS A 115 3.19 -22.91 8.47
CA LYS A 115 3.74 -23.63 7.32
C LYS A 115 4.90 -24.56 7.68
N LEU A 116 5.42 -24.50 8.91
CA LEU A 116 6.65 -25.20 9.32
C LEU A 116 6.46 -26.66 9.72
N GLY A 117 5.23 -27.13 9.88
CA GLY A 117 4.96 -28.51 10.29
C GLY A 117 3.50 -28.73 10.65
N ARG A 118 3.10 -30.00 10.73
CA ARG A 118 1.73 -30.40 11.07
C ARG A 118 1.55 -30.58 12.57
N THR A 119 2.60 -31.00 13.26
CA THR A 119 2.59 -31.22 14.71
C THR A 119 3.28 -30.08 15.49
N LYS A 120 3.01 -29.98 16.79
CA LYS A 120 3.69 -29.02 17.67
C LYS A 120 5.20 -29.29 17.73
N GLN A 121 5.60 -30.55 17.85
CA GLN A 121 7.00 -30.94 17.94
C GLN A 121 7.80 -30.60 16.67
N GLU A 122 7.21 -30.78 15.48
CA GLU A 122 7.82 -30.37 14.21
C GLU A 122 8.00 -28.85 14.14
N LYS A 123 7.00 -28.09 14.59
CA LYS A 123 7.06 -26.62 14.62
C LYS A 123 8.13 -26.13 15.59
N ASP A 124 8.20 -26.70 16.79
CA ASP A 124 9.19 -26.33 17.80
C ASP A 124 10.63 -26.62 17.33
N ALA A 125 10.82 -27.77 16.66
CA ALA A 125 12.10 -28.13 16.05
C ALA A 125 12.48 -27.21 14.87
N ALA A 126 11.52 -26.85 14.02
CA ALA A 126 11.74 -25.91 12.92
C ALA A 126 12.06 -24.51 13.43
N LEU A 127 11.33 -24.03 14.44
CA LEU A 127 11.58 -22.73 15.08
C LEU A 127 12.99 -22.67 15.68
N SER A 128 13.41 -23.72 16.38
CA SER A 128 14.78 -23.81 16.92
C SER A 128 15.84 -23.72 15.82
N LYS A 129 15.59 -24.30 14.64
CA LYS A 129 16.53 -24.19 13.50
C LYS A 129 16.49 -22.81 12.85
N ILE A 130 15.32 -22.18 12.80
CA ILE A 130 15.14 -20.82 12.31
C ILE A 130 15.87 -19.82 13.19
N GLU A 131 15.75 -19.93 14.51
CA GLU A 131 16.43 -19.02 15.45
C GLU A 131 17.97 -19.13 15.39
N ASN A 132 18.47 -20.28 14.94
CA ASN A 132 19.89 -20.52 14.68
C ASN A 132 20.31 -20.24 13.23
N ASN A 133 19.37 -19.82 12.36
CA ASN A 133 19.67 -19.47 10.99
C ASN A 133 20.46 -18.15 10.97
N SER A 134 21.53 -18.10 10.18
CA SER A 134 22.34 -16.89 10.01
C SER A 134 21.60 -15.68 9.41
N GLN A 135 20.42 -15.87 8.82
CA GLN A 135 19.53 -14.78 8.36
C GLN A 135 18.61 -14.27 9.47
N TYR A 136 18.45 -15.00 10.57
CA TYR A 136 17.52 -14.62 11.62
C TYR A 136 18.07 -13.47 12.45
N ILE A 137 17.32 -12.37 12.48
CA ILE A 137 17.61 -11.19 13.31
C ILE A 137 16.54 -11.11 14.39
N LYS A 138 16.96 -11.02 15.65
CA LYS A 138 16.04 -10.91 16.78
C LYS A 138 15.43 -9.53 16.84
N ASP A 139 14.17 -9.41 17.28
CA ASP A 139 13.46 -8.13 17.38
C ASP A 139 14.26 -7.06 18.15
N LYS A 140 14.95 -7.45 19.23
CA LYS A 140 15.80 -6.53 20.02
C LYS A 140 16.99 -5.96 19.26
N ASP A 141 17.44 -6.67 18.23
CA ASP A 141 18.56 -6.28 17.38
C ASP A 141 18.09 -5.44 16.19
N MET A 142 16.80 -5.54 15.80
CA MET A 142 16.24 -4.82 14.65
C MET A 142 16.38 -3.30 14.77
N ALA A 143 16.24 -2.72 15.96
CA ALA A 143 16.45 -1.28 16.14
C ALA A 143 17.89 -0.85 15.79
N LYS A 144 18.88 -1.70 16.07
CA LYS A 144 20.28 -1.46 15.69
C LYS A 144 20.44 -1.63 14.18
N VAL A 145 19.86 -2.66 13.59
CA VAL A 145 19.88 -2.91 12.14
C VAL A 145 19.26 -1.76 11.37
N GLU A 146 18.11 -1.24 11.81
CA GLU A 146 17.45 -0.08 11.21
C GLU A 146 18.36 1.15 11.18
N LYS A 147 19.06 1.41 12.28
CA LYS A 147 20.03 2.50 12.35
C LYS A 147 21.19 2.30 11.38
N GLU A 148 21.80 1.10 11.36
CA GLU A 148 22.90 0.78 10.46
C GLU A 148 22.50 0.90 8.97
N VAL A 149 21.33 0.40 8.60
CA VAL A 149 20.80 0.51 7.23
C VAL A 149 20.55 1.96 6.85
N THR A 150 19.98 2.74 7.77
CA THR A 150 19.72 4.18 7.55
C THR A 150 21.02 4.93 7.32
N GLU A 151 22.02 4.74 8.19
CA GLU A 151 23.33 5.38 8.08
C GLU A 151 24.05 4.98 6.79
N SER A 152 24.06 3.69 6.46
CA SER A 152 24.66 3.18 5.23
C SER A 152 24.04 3.81 3.98
N ILE A 153 22.71 3.77 3.85
CA ILE A 153 22.03 4.28 2.66
C ILE A 153 22.15 5.80 2.54
N GLN A 154 22.05 6.54 3.65
CA GLN A 154 22.19 8.01 3.64
C GLN A 154 23.60 8.47 3.23
N ASN A 155 24.64 7.72 3.62
CA ASN A 155 26.03 8.02 3.27
C ASN A 155 26.40 7.58 1.85
N SER A 156 25.64 6.64 1.27
CA SER A 156 25.90 6.01 -0.01
C SER A 156 25.32 6.74 -1.22
N VAL A 157 24.14 7.37 -1.10
CA VAL A 157 23.45 7.97 -2.26
C VAL A 157 24.00 9.37 -2.53
N THR A 158 25.07 9.43 -3.32
CA THR A 158 25.77 10.69 -3.65
C THR A 158 25.76 11.05 -5.13
N ASP A 159 25.38 10.12 -6.01
CA ASP A 159 25.43 10.29 -7.47
C ASP A 159 24.14 9.80 -8.14
N ASP A 160 23.39 10.72 -8.76
CA ASP A 160 22.12 10.44 -9.44
C ASP A 160 22.28 9.53 -10.68
N SER A 161 23.51 9.30 -11.16
CA SER A 161 23.78 8.48 -12.35
C SER A 161 23.94 6.97 -12.09
N ILE A 162 24.07 6.57 -10.82
CA ILE A 162 24.27 5.17 -10.42
C ILE A 162 22.98 4.63 -9.78
N ASP A 163 22.55 3.42 -10.15
CA ASP A 163 21.39 2.79 -9.49
C ASP A 163 21.62 2.72 -7.96
N PRO A 164 20.73 3.29 -7.12
CA PRO A 164 21.04 3.47 -5.70
C PRO A 164 21.28 2.16 -4.94
N ILE A 165 20.72 1.03 -5.37
CA ILE A 165 21.03 -0.31 -4.80
C ILE A 165 22.47 -0.74 -5.02
N ASN A 166 23.13 -0.22 -6.05
CA ASN A 166 24.54 -0.45 -6.32
C ASN A 166 25.44 0.51 -5.53
N GLN A 167 24.85 1.61 -5.02
CA GLN A 167 25.53 2.54 -4.11
C GLN A 167 25.43 2.08 -2.66
N ILE A 168 24.40 1.31 -2.29
CA ILE A 168 24.30 0.70 -0.97
C ILE A 168 25.57 -0.09 -0.68
N ASP A 169 26.12 0.17 0.51
CA ASP A 169 27.36 -0.41 0.99
C ASP A 169 27.44 -1.94 0.76
N THR A 170 28.57 -2.37 0.22
CA THR A 170 28.89 -3.80 0.05
C THR A 170 28.96 -4.50 1.39
N ASP A 171 29.20 -3.77 2.48
CA ASP A 171 29.18 -4.30 3.84
C ASP A 171 27.78 -4.78 4.26
N LEU A 172 26.69 -4.12 3.82
CA LEU A 172 25.33 -4.60 4.13
C LEU A 172 25.05 -5.95 3.46
N PHE A 173 25.43 -6.11 2.18
CA PHE A 173 25.30 -7.37 1.45
C PHE A 173 26.21 -8.48 2.01
N THR A 174 27.35 -8.10 2.60
CA THR A 174 28.26 -9.05 3.26
C THR A 174 27.72 -9.49 4.63
N LYS A 175 27.14 -8.54 5.38
CA LYS A 175 26.65 -8.76 6.75
C LYS A 175 25.32 -9.51 6.79
N TYR A 176 24.41 -9.19 5.87
CA TYR A 176 23.03 -9.70 5.89
C TYR A 176 22.77 -10.63 4.71
N LYS A 177 22.69 -11.93 4.97
CA LYS A 177 22.51 -12.96 3.94
C LYS A 177 21.17 -12.90 3.21
N GLN A 178 20.17 -12.21 3.76
CA GLN A 178 18.92 -11.94 3.05
C GLN A 178 19.15 -11.06 1.82
N LEU A 179 20.11 -10.13 1.90
CA LEU A 179 20.49 -9.23 0.82
C LEU A 179 21.41 -9.99 -0.14
N ASN A 180 20.82 -10.71 -1.09
CA ASN A 180 21.52 -11.54 -2.06
C ASN A 180 21.21 -11.10 -3.50
N ILE A 181 21.70 -11.87 -4.49
CA ILE A 181 21.52 -11.54 -5.90
C ILE A 181 20.04 -11.51 -6.33
N ASN A 182 19.20 -12.39 -5.78
CA ASN A 182 17.78 -12.43 -6.11
C ASN A 182 17.07 -11.19 -5.56
N PHE A 183 17.36 -10.82 -4.31
CA PHE A 183 16.88 -9.56 -3.73
C PHE A 183 17.24 -8.37 -4.63
N LYS A 184 18.49 -8.31 -5.10
CA LYS A 184 18.97 -7.23 -5.96
C LYS A 184 18.24 -7.19 -7.31
N GLN A 185 17.90 -8.35 -7.87
CA GLN A 185 17.12 -8.46 -9.11
C GLN A 185 15.67 -8.00 -8.92
N GLU A 186 15.00 -8.47 -7.86
CA GLU A 186 13.64 -8.07 -7.50
C GLU A 186 13.57 -6.57 -7.24
N PHE A 187 14.47 -6.04 -6.41
CA PHE A 187 14.56 -4.61 -6.14
C PHE A 187 14.68 -3.79 -7.43
N ASN A 188 15.59 -4.17 -8.34
CA ASN A 188 15.80 -3.45 -9.59
C ASN A 188 14.59 -3.50 -10.51
N HIS A 189 13.85 -4.61 -10.50
CA HIS A 189 12.61 -4.73 -11.24
C HIS A 189 11.55 -3.77 -10.69
N ASP A 190 11.30 -3.84 -9.38
CA ASP A 190 10.28 -3.05 -8.70
C ASP A 190 10.61 -1.55 -8.76
N LEU A 191 11.87 -1.17 -8.52
CA LEU A 191 12.32 0.23 -8.63
C LEU A 191 12.09 0.78 -10.04
N LYS A 192 12.39 -0.01 -11.10
CA LYS A 192 12.13 0.42 -12.48
C LYS A 192 10.65 0.60 -12.74
N GLU A 193 9.79 -0.27 -12.19
CA GLU A 193 8.34 -0.10 -12.27
C GLU A 193 7.88 1.17 -11.57
N VAL A 194 8.34 1.43 -10.36
CA VAL A 194 8.03 2.66 -9.61
C VAL A 194 8.49 3.89 -10.37
N LYS A 195 9.74 3.94 -10.85
CA LYS A 195 10.25 5.06 -11.65
C LYS A 195 9.43 5.29 -12.92
N ARG A 196 9.04 4.22 -13.63
CA ARG A 196 8.14 4.33 -14.79
C ARG A 196 6.79 4.94 -14.40
N ASN A 197 6.20 4.48 -13.30
CA ASN A 197 4.93 5.00 -12.81
C ASN A 197 5.03 6.47 -12.38
N ILE A 198 6.18 6.90 -11.86
CA ILE A 198 6.46 8.30 -11.50
C ILE A 198 6.64 9.15 -12.75
N ILE A 199 7.44 8.71 -13.73
CA ILE A 199 7.58 9.41 -15.02
C ILE A 199 6.21 9.57 -15.67
N PHE A 200 5.41 8.51 -15.67
CA PHE A 200 4.04 8.54 -16.17
C PHE A 200 3.19 9.56 -15.39
N LYS A 201 3.13 9.47 -14.06
CA LYS A 201 2.45 10.43 -13.18
C LYS A 201 2.87 11.88 -13.46
N ASN A 202 4.18 12.14 -13.54
CA ASN A 202 4.74 13.47 -13.77
C ASN A 202 4.43 13.99 -15.17
N SER A 203 4.41 13.12 -16.19
CA SER A 203 3.99 13.50 -17.54
C SER A 203 2.51 13.91 -17.63
N LEU A 204 1.71 13.50 -16.63
CA LEU A 204 0.27 13.78 -16.52
C LEU A 204 -0.06 14.93 -15.55
N GLN A 205 0.91 15.47 -14.80
CA GLN A 205 0.69 16.50 -13.80
C GLN A 205 1.27 17.86 -14.22
N HIS A 206 0.68 18.96 -13.75
CA HIS A 206 1.22 20.31 -13.95
C HIS A 206 2.43 20.61 -13.04
N SER A 207 2.70 19.74 -12.08
CA SER A 207 3.83 19.81 -11.15
C SER A 207 4.56 18.47 -11.15
N ILE A 208 5.89 18.51 -11.17
CA ILE A 208 6.74 17.32 -11.09
C ILE A 208 6.68 16.79 -9.65
N SER A 209 6.22 15.55 -9.47
CA SER A 209 6.39 14.86 -8.20
C SER A 209 7.86 14.46 -8.05
N ASN A 210 8.47 14.81 -6.91
CA ASN A 210 9.82 14.36 -6.57
C ASN A 210 9.76 12.95 -5.98
N PHE A 211 10.66 12.07 -6.40
CA PHE A 211 10.76 10.72 -5.84
C PHE A 211 11.78 10.67 -4.70
N TYR A 212 11.33 10.35 -3.49
CA TYR A 212 12.19 10.06 -2.34
C TYR A 212 12.81 8.66 -2.44
N GLU A 213 13.66 8.48 -3.45
CA GLU A 213 14.25 7.19 -3.80
C GLU A 213 15.05 6.57 -2.64
N VAL A 214 15.79 7.39 -1.88
CA VAL A 214 16.54 6.98 -0.69
C VAL A 214 15.64 6.31 0.35
N GLU A 215 14.47 6.89 0.61
CA GLU A 215 13.51 6.36 1.57
C GLU A 215 12.87 5.07 1.07
N TYR A 216 12.56 4.98 -0.23
CA TYR A 216 12.07 3.76 -0.86
C TYR A 216 13.09 2.62 -0.73
N VAL A 217 14.36 2.89 -1.04
CA VAL A 217 15.46 1.92 -0.94
C VAL A 217 15.61 1.40 0.49
N LYS A 218 15.62 2.32 1.46
CA LYS A 218 15.72 2.00 2.89
C LYS A 218 14.58 1.08 3.33
N ASP A 219 13.34 1.47 3.06
CA ASP A 219 12.19 0.68 3.49
C ASP A 219 12.13 -0.68 2.78
N TYR A 220 12.62 -0.78 1.53
CA TYR A 220 12.73 -2.05 0.80
C TYR A 220 13.77 -3.00 1.43
N VAL A 221 14.96 -2.50 1.78
CA VAL A 221 15.99 -3.26 2.49
C VAL A 221 15.47 -3.72 3.85
N LEU A 222 14.85 -2.82 4.61
CA LEU A 222 14.31 -3.15 5.93
C LEU A 222 13.23 -4.22 5.84
N ARG A 223 12.29 -4.14 4.88
CA ARG A 223 11.31 -5.20 4.64
C ARG A 223 11.99 -6.56 4.44
N GLU A 224 13.07 -6.61 3.67
CA GLU A 224 13.82 -7.85 3.40
C GLU A 224 14.42 -8.46 4.66
N LEU A 225 15.04 -7.63 5.51
CA LEU A 225 15.72 -8.08 6.73
C LEU A 225 14.76 -8.65 7.79
N HIS A 226 13.47 -8.33 7.72
CA HIS A 226 12.44 -8.93 8.58
C HIS A 226 12.02 -10.36 8.14
N THR A 227 12.62 -10.86 7.07
CA THR A 227 12.27 -12.16 6.49
C THR A 227 13.47 -13.10 6.43
N ILE A 228 13.20 -14.41 6.30
CA ILE A 228 14.23 -15.42 6.05
C ILE A 228 13.77 -16.36 4.94
N ASN A 229 14.73 -17.00 4.28
CA ASN A 229 14.46 -18.12 3.39
C ASN A 229 14.65 -19.44 4.15
N TRP A 230 13.58 -20.24 4.21
CA TRP A 230 13.57 -21.54 4.86
C TRP A 230 12.93 -22.57 3.94
N ASN A 231 13.69 -23.60 3.55
CA ASN A 231 13.24 -24.65 2.62
C ASN A 231 12.63 -24.10 1.31
N GLY A 232 13.20 -23.03 0.75
CA GLY A 232 12.71 -22.41 -0.48
C GLY A 232 11.46 -21.54 -0.28
N GLN A 233 11.03 -21.32 0.97
CA GLN A 233 9.92 -20.44 1.32
C GLN A 233 10.42 -19.20 2.05
N ARG A 234 9.86 -18.06 1.67
CA ARG A 234 10.06 -16.81 2.40
C ARG A 234 9.15 -16.76 3.62
N LEU A 235 9.73 -16.56 4.81
CA LEU A 235 9.03 -16.47 6.09
C LEU A 235 9.22 -15.09 6.69
N ILE A 236 8.16 -14.55 7.30
CA ILE A 236 8.21 -13.32 8.10
C ILE A 236 8.46 -13.73 9.55
N VAL A 237 9.48 -13.15 10.18
CA VAL A 237 10.00 -13.67 11.47
C VAL A 237 10.18 -12.62 12.56
N SER A 238 9.91 -11.34 12.28
CA SER A 238 10.09 -10.24 13.23
C SER A 238 8.97 -9.19 13.09
N TYR A 239 8.71 -8.47 14.18
CA TYR A 239 7.79 -7.35 14.20
C TYR A 239 8.39 -6.14 13.49
N GLY A 240 7.55 -5.33 12.83
CA GLY A 240 7.96 -4.18 12.02
C GLY A 240 7.80 -4.38 10.51
N TYR A 241 7.65 -5.62 10.05
CA TYR A 241 7.51 -5.96 8.62
C TYR A 241 6.36 -5.20 7.93
N SER A 242 5.16 -5.23 8.52
CA SER A 242 3.93 -4.70 7.93
C SER A 242 4.00 -3.21 7.60
N LYS A 243 4.76 -2.44 8.38
CA LYS A 243 5.00 -1.01 8.14
C LYS A 243 5.64 -0.80 6.77
N TYR A 244 6.72 -1.53 6.49
CA TYR A 244 7.50 -1.41 5.26
C TYR A 244 6.72 -1.97 4.07
N ASP A 245 6.10 -3.14 4.25
CA ASP A 245 5.29 -3.79 3.23
C ASP A 245 4.14 -2.90 2.74
N LYS A 246 3.42 -2.26 3.68
CA LYS A 246 2.34 -1.30 3.35
C LYS A 246 2.82 -0.12 2.51
N LYS A 247 3.95 0.48 2.85
CA LYS A 247 4.47 1.64 2.09
C LYS A 247 4.89 1.23 0.68
N LEU A 248 5.55 0.09 0.55
CA LEU A 248 6.07 -0.42 -0.72
C LEU A 248 4.97 -0.91 -1.66
N HIS A 249 3.79 -1.29 -1.13
CA HIS A 249 2.62 -1.62 -1.94
C HIS A 249 2.01 -0.42 -2.67
N ASP A 250 2.22 0.80 -2.16
CA ASP A 250 1.66 2.03 -2.75
C ASP A 250 2.71 3.16 -2.81
N PRO A 251 3.80 2.96 -3.59
CA PRO A 251 4.98 3.79 -3.49
C PRO A 251 4.76 5.23 -3.99
N LEU A 252 3.80 5.44 -4.90
CA LEU A 252 3.46 6.78 -5.40
C LEU A 252 2.82 7.67 -4.33
N ASN A 253 2.19 7.09 -3.31
CA ASN A 253 1.54 7.82 -2.22
C ASN A 253 2.46 8.07 -1.02
N TRP A 254 3.56 7.31 -0.93
CA TRP A 254 4.48 7.35 0.23
C TRP A 254 5.83 7.97 -0.08
N TYR A 255 6.27 7.91 -1.34
CA TYR A 255 7.60 8.36 -1.73
C TYR A 255 7.56 9.42 -2.82
N CYS A 256 6.39 9.96 -3.15
CA CYS A 256 6.27 11.04 -4.14
C CYS A 256 5.48 12.22 -3.57
N GLU A 257 6.07 13.41 -3.60
CA GLU A 257 5.43 14.70 -3.31
C GLU A 257 5.34 15.55 -4.57
#